data_AF-A0A0T7A6F8-F1
#
_entry.id   AF-A0A0T7A6F8-F1
#
_cell.length_a   1.000
_cell.length_b   1.000
_cell.length_c   1.000
_cell.angle_alpha   90.00
_cell.angle_beta   90.00
_cell.angle_gamma   90.00
#
_symmetry.space_group_name_H-M   'P 1'
#
loop_
_entity.id
_entity.type
_entity.pdbx_description
1 polymer ?
#
loop_
_entity_poly.entity_id
_entity_poly.type
_entity_poly.pdbx_seq_one_letter_code
_entity_poly.pdbx_strand_id
1 'polypeptide(L)'
;MATKDSFLNDNGLLYFMEKLKGIFQQQQTGKGLSANDFTDAYKKNVDDNTSARHTHGNKTVLDGIDATKVAQWDAAQPNVLTGIKVNGVAQDIVDKVVNLIIATKLSELINDAGFVTKDTDITGNAATATKAQQDGNGNNIAATYAKLESPSFVGTPRVPTPAAGDSSTIVASTSFVVTAISNALAGITGIDFQIVNTLPSVGEKGVIYLVPNSGTGNNSYDEYIWVNNSFEKIGTTDVDLSNYWNMDDLTAITNKRIDEICTLS
;
A
#
# COMPACT_ATOMS: atom_id res chain seq x y z
N MET A 1 -55.23 114.88 -104.53
CA MET A 1 -55.79 115.51 -103.32
C MET A 1 -54.78 115.35 -102.21
N ALA A 2 -54.29 116.45 -101.63
CA ALA A 2 -53.38 116.39 -100.48
C ALA A 2 -54.09 115.65 -99.34
N THR A 3 -53.57 114.49 -98.95
CA THR A 3 -54.00 113.74 -97.78
C THR A 3 -53.65 114.59 -96.56
N LYS A 4 -54.68 115.13 -95.89
CA LYS A 4 -54.51 115.88 -94.65
C LYS A 4 -53.98 114.92 -93.58
N ASP A 5 -52.86 115.26 -92.95
CA ASP A 5 -52.24 114.42 -91.93
C ASP A 5 -53.22 114.18 -90.76
N SER A 6 -53.40 112.92 -90.40
CA SER A 6 -54.24 112.51 -89.28
C SER A 6 -53.54 112.83 -87.94
N PHE A 7 -54.24 113.49 -87.01
CA PHE A 7 -53.74 113.73 -85.64
C PHE A 7 -54.56 112.92 -84.62
N LEU A 8 -53.93 112.55 -83.50
CA LEU A 8 -54.67 111.92 -82.40
C LEU A 8 -55.55 112.95 -81.69
N ASN A 9 -56.87 112.73 -81.73
CA ASN A 9 -57.82 113.42 -80.84
C ASN A 9 -58.00 112.61 -79.54
N ASP A 10 -58.78 113.14 -78.60
CA ASP A 10 -59.00 112.51 -77.28
C ASP A 10 -59.54 111.08 -77.37
N ASN A 11 -60.47 110.83 -78.31
CA ASN A 11 -61.01 109.49 -78.56
C ASN A 11 -59.93 108.53 -79.09
N GLY A 12 -59.06 109.00 -79.98
CA GLY A 12 -57.91 108.26 -80.47
C GLY A 12 -56.90 107.95 -79.36
N LEU A 13 -56.66 108.90 -78.45
CA LEU A 13 -55.78 108.71 -77.31
C LEU A 13 -56.34 107.65 -76.34
N LEU A 14 -57.64 107.70 -76.04
CA LEU A 14 -58.30 106.71 -75.18
C LEU A 14 -58.24 105.31 -75.78
N TYR A 15 -58.55 105.17 -77.08
CA TYR A 15 -58.46 103.89 -77.79
C TYR A 15 -57.03 103.34 -77.83
N PHE A 16 -56.04 104.21 -78.04
CA PHE A 16 -54.64 103.82 -77.97
C PHE A 16 -54.25 103.32 -76.56
N MET A 17 -54.71 104.00 -75.51
CA MET A 17 -54.48 103.58 -74.12
C MET A 17 -55.19 102.26 -73.78
N GLU A 18 -56.38 101.99 -74.30
CA GLU A 18 -57.04 100.68 -74.13
C GLU A 18 -56.31 99.55 -74.87
N LYS A 19 -55.87 99.80 -76.10
CA LYS A 19 -55.02 98.85 -76.84
C LYS A 19 -53.73 98.54 -76.09
N LEU A 20 -53.06 99.56 -75.53
CA LEU A 20 -51.89 99.39 -74.69
C LEU A 20 -52.19 98.55 -73.43
N LYS A 21 -53.29 98.84 -72.73
CA LYS A 21 -53.73 98.05 -71.56
C LYS A 21 -54.05 96.59 -71.92
N GLY A 22 -54.53 96.32 -73.13
CA GLY A 22 -54.77 94.96 -73.63
C GLY A 22 -53.50 94.21 -74.05
N ILE A 23 -52.44 94.93 -74.42
CA ILE A 23 -51.13 94.35 -74.78
C ILE A 23 -50.31 94.00 -73.53
N PHE A 24 -50.39 94.81 -72.49
CA PHE A 24 -49.73 94.54 -71.21
C PHE A 24 -50.67 93.80 -70.25
N GLN A 25 -50.53 92.48 -70.16
CA GLN A 25 -51.25 91.65 -69.19
C GLN A 25 -51.01 92.17 -67.77
N GLN A 26 -52.08 92.32 -66.97
CA GLN A 26 -51.95 92.68 -65.55
C GLN A 26 -51.12 91.63 -64.81
N GLN A 27 -50.30 92.10 -63.87
CA GLN A 27 -49.49 91.27 -62.98
C GLN A 27 -50.35 90.20 -62.30
N GLN A 28 -50.02 88.91 -62.47
CA GLN A 28 -50.60 87.85 -61.65
C GLN A 28 -50.08 87.99 -60.20
N THR A 29 -50.96 87.93 -59.22
CA THR A 29 -50.60 87.94 -57.79
C THR A 29 -49.48 86.92 -57.52
N GLY A 30 -48.33 87.38 -56.99
CA GLY A 30 -47.16 86.53 -56.72
C GLY A 30 -46.17 86.33 -57.87
N LYS A 31 -46.29 87.08 -58.99
CA LYS A 31 -45.26 87.17 -60.05
C LYS A 31 -44.80 88.62 -60.23
N GLY A 32 -43.50 88.86 -60.37
CA GLY A 32 -42.96 90.19 -60.71
C GLY A 32 -42.73 90.34 -62.22
N LEU A 33 -42.70 91.58 -62.73
CA LEU A 33 -42.17 91.89 -64.08
C LEU A 33 -40.62 91.96 -64.08
N SER A 34 -39.99 91.81 -62.92
CA SER A 34 -38.53 91.70 -62.73
C SER A 34 -38.22 91.00 -61.40
N ALA A 35 -37.02 90.39 -61.34
CA ALA A 35 -36.37 89.71 -60.21
C ALA A 35 -36.99 88.43 -59.62
N ASN A 36 -38.20 88.00 -60.02
CA ASN A 36 -38.82 86.81 -59.43
C ASN A 36 -39.66 86.01 -60.44
N ASP A 37 -39.00 85.10 -61.15
CA ASP A 37 -39.60 84.25 -62.21
C ASP A 37 -40.51 83.13 -61.69
N PHE A 38 -40.51 82.86 -60.38
CA PHE A 38 -41.29 81.78 -59.74
C PHE A 38 -42.39 82.31 -58.81
N THR A 39 -43.52 81.59 -58.78
CA THR A 39 -44.65 81.86 -57.86
C THR A 39 -44.26 81.63 -56.40
N ASP A 40 -44.95 82.31 -55.48
CA ASP A 40 -44.72 82.16 -54.04
C ASP A 40 -44.95 80.72 -53.54
N ALA A 41 -45.93 80.02 -54.12
CA ALA A 41 -46.17 78.60 -53.83
C ALA A 41 -45.00 77.70 -54.25
N TYR A 42 -44.37 77.98 -55.39
CA TYR A 42 -43.20 77.23 -55.83
C TYR A 42 -42.01 77.49 -54.90
N LYS A 43 -41.74 78.74 -54.54
CA LYS A 43 -40.69 79.11 -53.58
C LYS A 43 -40.91 78.46 -52.23
N LYS A 44 -42.14 78.53 -51.70
CA LYS A 44 -42.51 77.87 -50.45
C LYS A 44 -42.30 76.36 -50.51
N ASN A 45 -42.71 75.70 -51.60
CA ASN A 45 -42.47 74.27 -51.77
C ASN A 45 -40.97 73.93 -51.83
N VAL A 46 -40.14 74.80 -52.43
CA VAL A 46 -38.68 74.64 -52.47
C VAL A 46 -38.07 74.81 -51.07
N ASP A 47 -38.51 75.81 -50.31
CA ASP A 47 -38.05 76.06 -48.94
C ASP A 47 -38.50 74.95 -47.98
N ASP A 48 -39.75 74.50 -48.11
CA ASP A 48 -40.31 73.39 -47.35
C ASP A 48 -39.56 72.09 -47.68
N ASN A 49 -39.29 71.80 -48.96
CA ASN A 49 -38.49 70.65 -49.37
C ASN A 49 -37.06 70.73 -48.82
N THR A 50 -36.44 71.91 -48.84
CA THR A 50 -35.08 72.11 -48.31
C THR A 50 -35.04 71.88 -46.80
N SER A 51 -36.04 72.38 -46.08
CA SER A 51 -36.18 72.19 -44.63
C SER A 51 -36.48 70.74 -44.27
N ALA A 52 -37.47 70.14 -44.95
CA ALA A 52 -37.92 68.75 -44.73
C ALA A 52 -36.82 67.72 -45.03
N ARG A 53 -35.95 67.96 -46.03
CA ARG A 53 -34.80 67.10 -46.33
C ARG A 53 -33.84 66.94 -45.15
N HIS A 54 -33.89 67.84 -44.17
CA HIS A 54 -33.02 67.84 -43.00
C HIS A 54 -33.79 67.90 -41.67
N THR A 55 -35.08 67.58 -41.62
CA THR A 55 -35.85 67.42 -40.37
C THR A 55 -36.52 66.07 -40.31
N HIS A 56 -35.86 65.12 -39.65
CA HIS A 56 -36.40 63.81 -39.27
C HIS A 56 -36.12 63.60 -37.79
N GLY A 57 -36.98 62.84 -37.10
CA GLY A 57 -36.91 62.68 -35.65
C GLY A 57 -35.60 62.08 -35.13
N ASN A 58 -34.89 61.32 -35.97
CA ASN A 58 -33.59 60.71 -35.65
C ASN A 58 -32.38 61.51 -36.17
N LYS A 59 -32.55 62.75 -36.64
CA LYS A 59 -31.44 63.56 -37.17
C LYS A 59 -30.28 63.69 -36.19
N THR A 60 -30.57 64.06 -34.94
CA THR A 60 -29.54 64.22 -33.90
C THR A 60 -28.80 62.91 -33.61
N VAL A 61 -29.48 61.77 -33.75
CA VAL A 61 -28.86 60.45 -33.60
C VAL A 61 -27.91 60.18 -34.76
N LEU A 62 -28.34 60.40 -36.00
CA LEU A 62 -27.53 60.19 -37.21
C LEU A 62 -26.32 61.13 -37.26
N ASP A 63 -26.52 62.42 -36.95
CA ASP A 63 -25.43 63.40 -36.87
C ASP A 63 -24.40 63.02 -35.80
N GLY A 64 -24.85 62.35 -34.74
CA GLY A 64 -24.01 61.84 -33.67
C GLY A 64 -23.27 60.53 -34.00
N ILE A 65 -23.60 59.85 -35.10
CA ILE A 65 -22.89 58.68 -35.62
C ILE A 65 -21.85 59.19 -36.63
N ASP A 66 -20.73 59.66 -36.10
CA ASP A 66 -19.60 60.09 -36.93
C ASP A 66 -18.77 58.89 -37.42
N ALA A 67 -17.87 59.16 -38.38
CA ALA A 67 -16.96 58.15 -38.91
C ALA A 67 -16.08 57.51 -37.82
N THR A 68 -15.79 58.23 -36.72
CA THR A 68 -15.01 57.73 -35.60
C THR A 68 -15.77 56.67 -34.81
N LYS A 69 -17.05 56.89 -34.49
CA LYS A 69 -17.90 55.92 -33.80
C LYS A 69 -18.17 54.69 -34.65
N VAL A 70 -18.40 54.86 -35.96
CA VAL A 70 -18.54 53.73 -36.88
C VAL A 70 -17.26 52.91 -36.91
N ALA A 71 -16.09 53.54 -37.06
CA ALA A 71 -14.81 52.85 -37.02
C ALA A 71 -14.56 52.16 -35.67
N GLN A 72 -14.99 52.76 -34.55
CA GLN A 72 -14.90 52.13 -33.22
C GLN A 72 -15.82 50.92 -33.08
N TRP A 73 -17.03 50.96 -33.64
CA TRP A 73 -17.94 49.82 -33.65
C TRP A 73 -17.43 48.69 -34.55
N ASP A 74 -16.91 49.01 -35.73
CA ASP A 74 -16.33 48.04 -36.65
C ASP A 74 -15.05 47.40 -36.08
N ALA A 75 -14.26 48.18 -35.32
CA ALA A 75 -13.07 47.70 -34.62
C ALA A 75 -13.38 46.98 -33.30
N ALA A 76 -14.61 47.12 -32.77
CA ALA A 76 -14.99 46.50 -31.52
C ALA A 76 -15.01 44.98 -31.66
N GLN A 77 -14.25 44.31 -30.81
CA GLN A 77 -14.21 42.86 -30.74
C GLN A 77 -15.13 42.40 -29.59
N PRO A 78 -16.26 41.72 -29.86
CA PRO A 78 -17.12 41.21 -28.78
C PRO A 78 -16.34 40.17 -27.93
N ASN A 79 -16.53 40.24 -26.61
CA ASN A 79 -15.99 39.31 -25.60
C ASN A 79 -14.46 39.30 -25.47
N VAL A 80 -13.84 40.46 -25.19
CA VAL A 80 -12.43 40.52 -24.80
C VAL A 80 -12.28 39.96 -23.39
N LEU A 81 -11.66 38.79 -23.25
CA LEU A 81 -11.09 38.36 -21.97
C LEU A 81 -9.97 39.35 -21.64
N THR A 82 -10.16 40.18 -20.60
CA THR A 82 -9.16 41.20 -20.22
C THR A 82 -8.08 40.65 -19.27
N GLY A 83 -8.27 39.43 -18.73
CA GLY A 83 -7.28 38.76 -17.90
C GLY A 83 -7.79 37.44 -17.33
N ILE A 84 -6.92 36.44 -17.28
CA ILE A 84 -7.13 35.18 -16.54
C ILE A 84 -5.95 35.00 -15.57
N LYS A 85 -6.21 34.58 -14.34
CA LYS A 85 -5.16 34.23 -13.37
C LYS A 85 -5.30 32.77 -12.95
N VAL A 86 -4.17 32.05 -12.94
CA VAL A 86 -4.06 30.69 -12.39
C VAL A 86 -3.18 30.77 -11.15
N ASN A 87 -3.71 30.38 -9.99
CA ASN A 87 -3.02 30.48 -8.70
C ASN A 87 -2.41 31.87 -8.44
N GLY A 88 -3.14 32.93 -8.82
CA GLY A 88 -2.70 34.32 -8.67
C GLY A 88 -1.78 34.85 -9.78
N VAL A 89 -1.28 33.99 -10.67
CA VAL A 89 -0.38 34.37 -11.78
C VAL A 89 -1.17 34.66 -13.05
N ALA A 90 -0.99 35.86 -13.63
CA ALA A 90 -1.63 36.26 -14.87
C ALA A 90 -1.18 35.39 -16.05
N GLN A 91 -2.12 35.04 -16.93
CA GLN A 91 -1.86 34.26 -18.13
C GLN A 91 -1.84 35.15 -19.36
N ASP A 92 -0.99 34.80 -20.32
CA ASP A 92 -0.93 35.49 -21.60
C ASP A 92 -2.18 35.20 -22.43
N ILE A 93 -2.73 36.26 -23.02
CA ILE A 93 -3.89 36.19 -23.92
C ILE A 93 -3.42 36.59 -25.31
N VAL A 94 -3.47 35.64 -26.24
CA VAL A 94 -3.10 35.86 -27.65
C VAL A 94 -4.29 35.45 -28.51
N ASP A 95 -4.70 36.32 -29.43
CA ASP A 95 -5.82 36.06 -30.35
C ASP A 95 -7.12 35.59 -29.68
N LYS A 96 -7.41 36.12 -28.48
CA LYS A 96 -8.55 35.76 -27.61
C LYS A 96 -8.52 34.32 -27.08
N VAL A 97 -7.39 33.64 -27.18
CA VAL A 97 -7.17 32.31 -26.61
C VAL A 97 -6.21 32.43 -25.44
N VAL A 98 -6.49 31.66 -24.39
CA VAL A 98 -5.59 31.48 -23.25
C VAL A 98 -5.22 30.02 -23.18
N ASN A 99 -3.93 29.73 -23.21
CA ASN A 99 -3.45 28.37 -22.97
C ASN A 99 -3.41 28.12 -21.47
N LEU A 100 -4.23 27.19 -20.98
CA LEU A 100 -4.21 26.75 -19.60
C LEU A 100 -3.63 25.34 -19.55
N ILE A 101 -2.48 25.21 -18.89
CA ILE A 101 -1.85 23.91 -18.67
C ILE A 101 -2.51 23.29 -17.44
N ILE A 102 -3.23 22.19 -17.66
CA ILE A 102 -3.81 21.37 -16.59
C ILE A 102 -2.94 20.12 -16.46
N ALA A 103 -2.69 19.67 -15.23
CA ALA A 103 -1.96 18.42 -15.00
C ALA A 103 -2.72 17.25 -15.65
N THR A 104 -2.04 16.55 -16.56
CA THR A 104 -2.55 15.34 -17.24
C THR A 104 -1.96 14.06 -16.68
N LYS A 105 -0.84 14.18 -15.94
CA LYS A 105 -0.19 13.08 -15.25
C LYS A 105 -0.17 13.36 -13.75
N LEU A 106 -0.24 12.29 -12.96
CA LEU A 106 -0.10 12.37 -11.51
C LEU A 106 1.24 13.00 -11.08
N SER A 107 2.30 12.82 -11.87
CA SER A 107 3.62 13.43 -11.62
C SER A 107 3.67 14.95 -11.76
N GLU A 108 2.66 15.56 -12.41
CA GLU A 108 2.54 17.01 -12.59
C GLU A 108 1.77 17.66 -11.44
N LEU A 109 1.13 16.86 -10.59
CA LEU A 109 0.52 17.32 -9.35
C LEU A 109 1.61 17.41 -8.29
N ILE A 110 1.83 18.62 -7.77
CA ILE A 110 2.67 18.83 -6.59
C ILE A 110 1.77 18.60 -5.38
N ASN A 111 2.20 17.70 -4.51
CA ASN A 111 1.50 17.42 -3.29
C ASN A 111 1.68 18.55 -2.26
N ASP A 112 0.61 18.81 -1.50
CA ASP A 112 0.68 19.73 -0.36
C ASP A 112 1.52 19.15 0.79
N ALA A 113 1.88 20.01 1.75
CA ALA A 113 2.60 19.59 2.94
C ALA A 113 1.82 18.49 3.70
N GLY A 114 2.49 17.37 3.96
CA GLY A 114 1.90 16.23 4.69
C GLY A 114 1.22 15.18 3.82
N PHE A 115 1.23 15.32 2.48
CA PHE A 115 0.82 14.22 1.61
C PHE A 115 1.89 13.13 1.58
N VAL A 116 1.46 11.88 1.64
CA VAL A 116 2.34 10.71 1.51
C VAL A 116 2.84 10.63 0.07
N THR A 117 4.06 11.13 -0.16
CA THR A 117 4.68 11.23 -1.51
C THR A 117 5.37 9.95 -1.96
N LYS A 118 5.50 8.95 -1.07
CA LYS A 118 6.14 7.68 -1.37
C LYS A 118 5.57 6.61 -0.44
N ASP A 119 5.56 5.36 -0.90
CA ASP A 119 5.26 4.12 -0.16
C ASP A 119 5.98 4.00 1.21
N THR A 120 6.92 4.90 1.50
CA THR A 120 7.74 4.90 2.71
C THR A 120 6.97 5.26 3.99
N ASP A 121 5.85 6.00 3.94
CA ASP A 121 4.98 6.19 5.13
C ASP A 121 4.07 5.00 5.43
N ILE A 122 4.08 3.99 4.55
CA ILE A 122 3.40 2.71 4.78
C ILE A 122 4.33 1.72 5.51
N THR A 123 5.59 2.09 5.76
CA THR A 123 6.56 1.23 6.45
C THR A 123 6.33 1.12 7.96
N GLY A 124 5.36 1.86 8.51
CA GLY A 124 5.07 1.85 9.94
C GLY A 124 4.07 0.79 10.40
N ASN A 125 3.08 0.37 9.59
CA ASN A 125 2.05 -0.60 10.01
C ASN A 125 1.04 -1.02 8.91
N ALA A 126 1.43 -1.09 7.63
CA ALA A 126 0.54 -1.76 6.68
C ALA A 126 0.52 -3.26 6.91
N ALA A 127 -0.67 -3.76 7.19
CA ALA A 127 -1.04 -5.15 7.36
C ALA A 127 -0.80 -6.07 6.14
N THR A 128 0.11 -5.72 5.22
CA THR A 128 0.39 -6.43 3.96
C THR A 128 1.87 -6.61 3.61
N ALA A 129 2.82 -6.19 4.46
CA ALA A 129 4.22 -6.57 4.26
C ALA A 129 4.39 -8.09 4.45
N THR A 130 4.55 -8.84 3.35
CA THR A 130 4.57 -10.31 3.30
C THR A 130 5.57 -10.97 4.27
N LYS A 131 6.54 -10.24 4.83
CA LYS A 131 7.34 -10.66 5.99
C LYS A 131 7.70 -9.44 6.82
N ALA A 132 7.19 -9.34 8.04
CA ALA A 132 7.75 -8.42 9.03
C ALA A 132 9.27 -8.68 9.09
N GLN A 133 10.08 -7.65 8.80
CA GLN A 133 11.54 -7.74 8.89
C GLN A 133 12.01 -7.42 10.31
N GLN A 134 11.21 -6.67 11.06
CA GLN A 134 11.50 -6.24 12.41
C GLN A 134 10.31 -6.51 13.34
N ASP A 135 10.57 -6.74 14.62
CA ASP A 135 9.53 -6.80 15.66
C ASP A 135 9.05 -5.40 16.06
N GLY A 136 8.10 -5.31 17.00
CA GLY A 136 7.60 -4.03 17.53
C GLY A 136 8.64 -3.22 18.31
N ASN A 137 9.84 -3.77 18.53
CA ASN A 137 10.98 -3.12 19.16
C ASN A 137 12.09 -2.75 18.16
N GLY A 138 11.90 -3.03 16.86
CA GLY A 138 12.87 -2.74 15.79
C GLY A 138 13.96 -3.81 15.62
N ASN A 139 13.88 -4.96 16.30
CA ASN A 139 14.89 -6.01 16.15
C ASN A 139 14.67 -6.81 14.87
N ASN A 140 15.74 -7.13 14.14
CA ASN A 140 15.65 -7.97 12.94
C ASN A 140 15.17 -9.38 13.30
N ILE A 141 13.97 -9.76 12.84
CA ILE A 141 13.32 -11.03 13.20
C ILE A 141 14.19 -12.23 12.79
N ALA A 142 14.81 -12.19 11.61
CA ALA A 142 15.62 -13.30 11.10
C ALA A 142 16.97 -13.45 11.81
N ALA A 143 17.45 -12.41 12.47
CA ALA A 143 18.71 -12.42 13.21
C ALA A 143 18.51 -12.60 14.73
N THR A 144 17.34 -12.24 15.26
CA THR A 144 17.08 -12.20 16.70
C THR A 144 16.34 -13.43 17.21
N TYR A 145 15.44 -14.02 16.41
CA TYR A 145 14.59 -15.13 16.84
C TYR A 145 14.98 -16.46 16.18
N ALA A 146 14.70 -17.55 16.89
CA ALA A 146 14.87 -18.90 16.35
C ALA A 146 13.80 -19.20 15.28
N LYS A 147 14.16 -20.00 14.28
CA LYS A 147 13.20 -20.49 13.26
C LYS A 147 12.16 -21.41 13.91
N LEU A 148 10.95 -21.42 13.35
CA LEU A 148 9.89 -22.33 13.79
C LEU A 148 10.26 -23.79 13.53
N GLU A 149 10.66 -24.10 12.29
CA GLU A 149 11.03 -25.44 11.87
C GLU A 149 12.54 -25.67 11.99
N SER A 150 12.91 -26.73 12.71
CA SER A 150 14.29 -27.18 12.91
C SER A 150 15.28 -26.06 13.31
N PRO A 151 15.03 -25.31 14.40
CA PRO A 151 15.98 -24.32 14.87
C PRO A 151 17.29 -24.97 15.31
N SER A 152 18.42 -24.31 15.02
CA SER A 152 19.69 -24.59 15.68
C SER A 152 19.85 -23.61 16.83
N PHE A 153 19.92 -24.11 18.06
CA PHE A 153 20.16 -23.28 19.25
C PHE A 153 21.66 -23.14 19.51
N VAL A 154 22.11 -21.91 19.77
CA VAL A 154 23.51 -21.58 20.09
C VAL A 154 23.61 -20.87 21.45
N GLY A 155 24.79 -20.83 22.04
CA GLY A 155 25.02 -20.23 23.36
C GLY A 155 24.54 -21.13 24.52
N THR A 156 23.86 -20.54 25.51
CA THR A 156 23.31 -21.25 26.67
C THR A 156 21.78 -21.17 26.71
N PRO A 157 21.05 -21.99 25.91
CA PRO A 157 19.60 -22.03 25.93
C PRO A 157 19.06 -22.35 27.32
N ARG A 158 18.00 -21.65 27.74
CA ARG A 158 17.32 -21.90 29.02
C ARG A 158 15.88 -22.30 28.75
N VAL A 159 15.46 -23.41 29.36
CA VAL A 159 14.09 -23.88 29.36
C VAL A 159 13.65 -24.16 30.81
N PRO A 160 12.36 -24.02 31.16
CA PRO A 160 11.85 -24.39 32.47
C PRO A 160 12.15 -25.85 32.81
N THR A 161 12.23 -26.17 34.11
CA THR A 161 12.33 -27.56 34.58
C THR A 161 10.91 -28.13 34.72
N PRO A 162 10.53 -29.15 33.92
CA PRO A 162 9.22 -29.78 34.05
C PRO A 162 9.07 -30.53 35.37
N ALA A 163 7.83 -30.86 35.73
CA ALA A 163 7.54 -31.71 36.89
C ALA A 163 8.03 -33.15 36.66
N ALA A 164 8.34 -33.88 37.73
CA ALA A 164 8.78 -35.27 37.61
C ALA A 164 7.70 -36.15 36.96
N GLY A 165 8.11 -37.02 36.04
CA GLY A 165 7.20 -37.90 35.29
C GLY A 165 6.51 -37.26 34.08
N ASP A 166 6.82 -36.01 33.74
CA ASP A 166 6.31 -35.37 32.51
C ASP A 166 6.72 -36.14 31.25
N SER A 167 5.75 -36.42 30.38
CA SER A 167 5.90 -37.17 29.13
C SER A 167 5.45 -36.39 27.89
N SER A 168 5.40 -35.06 28.00
CA SER A 168 5.05 -34.17 26.89
C SER A 168 6.19 -34.03 25.87
N THR A 169 5.93 -33.31 24.78
CA THR A 169 6.90 -33.07 23.71
C THR A 169 7.76 -31.82 23.92
N ILE A 170 7.78 -31.27 25.14
CA ILE A 170 8.60 -30.10 25.48
C ILE A 170 10.10 -30.46 25.54
N VAL A 171 10.96 -29.47 25.33
CA VAL A 171 12.41 -29.65 25.47
C VAL A 171 12.77 -29.95 26.93
N ALA A 172 13.50 -31.05 27.15
CA ALA A 172 13.97 -31.41 28.48
C ALA A 172 15.10 -30.49 28.95
N SER A 173 14.97 -29.93 30.16
CA SER A 173 16.09 -29.23 30.83
C SER A 173 17.13 -30.24 31.35
N THR A 174 18.38 -29.81 31.50
CA THR A 174 19.44 -30.65 32.10
C THR A 174 19.11 -31.06 33.54
N SER A 175 18.47 -30.17 34.32
CA SER A 175 18.02 -30.47 35.68
C SER A 175 16.97 -31.57 35.72
N PHE A 176 16.03 -31.58 34.77
CA PHE A 176 15.02 -32.64 34.65
C PHE A 176 15.67 -33.99 34.35
N VAL A 177 16.59 -34.05 33.39
CA VAL A 177 17.30 -35.29 33.02
C VAL A 177 18.10 -35.85 34.20
N VAL A 178 18.88 -35.00 34.89
CA VAL A 178 19.64 -35.41 36.07
C VAL A 178 18.71 -35.95 37.15
N THR A 179 17.62 -35.26 37.45
CA THR A 179 16.65 -35.69 38.47
C THR A 179 15.99 -37.02 38.09
N ALA A 180 15.57 -37.18 36.83
CA ALA A 180 14.95 -38.41 36.35
C ALA A 180 15.90 -39.61 36.46
N ILE A 181 17.17 -39.44 36.07
CA ILE A 181 18.20 -40.47 36.19
C ILE A 181 18.46 -40.80 37.67
N SER A 182 18.67 -39.80 38.52
CA SER A 182 18.90 -40.02 39.95
C SER A 182 17.73 -40.76 40.61
N ASN A 183 16.49 -40.41 40.28
CA ASN A 183 15.31 -41.10 40.80
C ASN A 183 15.22 -42.56 40.30
N ALA A 184 15.54 -42.80 39.04
CA ALA A 184 15.55 -44.16 38.47
C ALA A 184 16.60 -45.06 39.13
N LEU A 185 17.73 -44.49 39.55
CA LEU A 185 18.82 -45.20 40.21
C LEU A 185 18.70 -45.25 41.74
N ALA A 186 17.84 -44.45 42.36
CA ALA A 186 17.76 -44.31 43.82
C ALA A 186 17.47 -45.64 44.56
N GLY A 187 16.85 -46.61 43.88
CA GLY A 187 16.58 -47.95 44.43
C GLY A 187 17.69 -48.98 44.18
N ILE A 188 18.71 -48.66 43.39
CA ILE A 188 19.82 -49.56 43.06
C ILE A 188 20.97 -49.26 44.01
N THR A 189 21.12 -50.07 45.07
CA THR A 189 22.20 -49.93 46.05
C THR A 189 23.55 -50.47 45.55
N GLY A 190 23.59 -51.01 44.33
CA GLY A 190 24.74 -51.72 43.76
C GLY A 190 24.68 -53.22 44.06
N ILE A 191 25.47 -53.99 43.31
CA ILE A 191 25.84 -55.36 43.71
C ILE A 191 27.32 -55.31 44.07
N ASP A 192 27.66 -55.57 45.33
CA ASP A 192 29.03 -55.70 45.80
C ASP A 192 29.28 -57.13 46.31
N PHE A 193 30.52 -57.61 46.18
CA PHE A 193 30.92 -58.92 46.68
C PHE A 193 31.91 -58.74 47.83
N GLN A 194 31.52 -59.18 49.03
CA GLN A 194 32.35 -59.01 50.21
C GLN A 194 32.74 -60.36 50.79
N ILE A 195 34.03 -60.68 50.79
CA ILE A 195 34.56 -61.85 51.50
C ILE A 195 34.66 -61.52 52.99
N VAL A 196 33.96 -62.29 53.83
CA VAL A 196 33.95 -62.12 55.29
C VAL A 196 34.19 -63.45 55.98
N ASN A 197 35.00 -63.48 57.05
CA ASN A 197 35.22 -64.73 57.79
C ASN A 197 33.95 -65.20 58.52
N THR A 198 33.11 -64.26 58.96
CA THR A 198 31.78 -64.50 59.54
C THR A 198 30.83 -63.41 59.10
N LEU A 199 29.54 -63.74 58.94
CA LEU A 199 28.51 -62.74 58.63
C LEU A 199 28.45 -61.65 59.72
N PRO A 200 28.30 -60.37 59.35
CA PRO A 200 28.10 -59.31 60.35
C PRO A 200 26.74 -59.47 61.06
N SER A 201 26.49 -58.72 62.13
CA SER A 201 25.21 -58.80 62.86
C SER A 201 24.01 -58.26 62.06
N VAL A 202 24.27 -57.37 61.10
CA VAL A 202 23.30 -56.80 60.16
C VAL A 202 24.00 -56.68 58.82
N GLY A 203 23.41 -57.21 57.75
CA GLY A 203 23.93 -57.10 56.40
C GLY A 203 23.42 -55.85 55.66
N GLU A 204 24.11 -55.50 54.58
CA GLU A 204 23.73 -54.41 53.68
C GLU A 204 22.98 -54.94 52.46
N LYS A 205 21.94 -54.23 52.02
CA LYS A 205 21.18 -54.60 50.82
C LYS A 205 22.04 -54.44 49.59
N GLY A 206 22.06 -55.45 48.72
CA GLY A 206 22.88 -55.44 47.51
C GLY A 206 24.31 -55.93 47.71
N VAL A 207 24.68 -56.40 48.90
CA VAL A 207 25.97 -57.07 49.12
C VAL A 207 25.76 -58.58 49.12
N ILE A 208 26.53 -59.29 48.29
CA ILE A 208 26.70 -60.74 48.34
C ILE A 208 27.90 -61.02 49.24
N TYR A 209 27.62 -61.58 50.41
CA TYR A 209 28.65 -61.97 51.38
C TYR A 209 29.15 -63.37 51.04
N LEU A 210 30.47 -63.49 50.87
CA LEU A 210 31.17 -64.75 50.62
C LEU A 210 31.82 -65.19 51.93
N VAL A 211 31.29 -66.25 52.55
CA VAL A 211 31.73 -66.73 53.86
C VAL A 211 32.50 -68.04 53.69
N PRO A 212 33.74 -68.16 54.22
CA PRO A 212 34.51 -69.40 54.14
C PRO A 212 33.68 -70.61 54.59
N ASN A 213 33.62 -71.63 53.75
CA ASN A 213 33.05 -72.93 54.10
C ASN A 213 34.17 -73.96 54.29
N SER A 214 33.84 -75.16 54.78
CA SER A 214 34.81 -76.25 54.96
C SER A 214 35.14 -77.00 53.66
N GLY A 215 34.86 -76.39 52.50
CA GLY A 215 35.15 -76.95 51.18
C GLY A 215 36.66 -76.99 50.89
N THR A 216 37.06 -77.86 49.97
CA THR A 216 38.45 -77.98 49.50
C THR A 216 38.55 -77.61 48.02
N GLY A 217 39.62 -76.92 47.62
CA GLY A 217 39.86 -76.56 46.22
C GLY A 217 39.22 -75.22 45.82
N ASN A 218 38.61 -75.14 44.64
CA ASN A 218 37.99 -73.90 44.11
C ASN A 218 36.64 -73.55 44.76
N ASN A 219 36.12 -74.43 45.62
CA ASN A 219 34.95 -74.18 46.45
C ASN A 219 35.42 -73.76 47.84
N SER A 220 35.27 -72.49 48.18
CA SER A 220 35.68 -72.01 49.49
C SER A 220 34.64 -71.12 50.15
N TYR A 221 33.54 -70.75 49.48
CA TYR A 221 32.60 -69.77 50.01
C TYR A 221 31.14 -70.19 49.83
N ASP A 222 30.38 -69.99 50.91
CA ASP A 222 28.93 -69.90 50.88
C ASP A 222 28.52 -68.45 50.57
N GLU A 223 27.47 -68.30 49.75
CA GLU A 223 26.98 -67.00 49.29
C GLU A 223 25.72 -66.62 50.07
N TYR A 224 25.74 -65.44 50.68
CA TYR A 224 24.62 -64.90 51.45
C TYR A 224 24.20 -63.52 50.97
N ILE A 225 22.91 -63.24 51.02
CA ILE A 225 22.36 -61.90 50.85
C ILE A 225 21.60 -61.48 52.11
N TRP A 226 21.48 -60.18 52.33
CA TRP A 226 20.66 -59.63 53.40
C TRP A 226 19.28 -59.23 52.89
N VAL A 227 18.27 -60.02 53.25
CA VAL A 227 16.87 -59.83 52.82
C VAL A 227 15.92 -60.12 53.99
N ASN A 228 14.78 -59.44 54.03
CA ASN A 228 13.79 -59.60 55.11
C ASN A 228 14.38 -59.51 56.53
N ASN A 229 15.34 -58.61 56.74
CA ASN A 229 16.04 -58.42 58.02
C ASN A 229 16.78 -59.68 58.54
N SER A 230 17.20 -60.57 57.64
CA SER A 230 18.01 -61.75 57.95
C SER A 230 19.00 -62.03 56.81
N PHE A 231 20.03 -62.82 57.10
CA PHE A 231 20.81 -63.44 56.03
C PHE A 231 20.02 -64.60 55.42
N GLU A 232 20.07 -64.70 54.10
CA GLU A 232 19.60 -65.83 53.32
C GLU A 232 20.79 -66.40 52.53
N LYS A 233 21.06 -67.69 52.71
CA LYS A 233 22.05 -68.41 51.90
C LYS A 233 21.43 -68.65 50.53
N ILE A 234 22.04 -68.10 49.49
CA ILE A 234 21.54 -68.19 48.12
C ILE A 234 22.34 -69.17 47.26
N GLY A 235 23.51 -69.54 47.74
CA GLY A 235 24.41 -70.39 46.99
C GLY A 235 25.55 -70.90 47.85
N THR A 236 26.28 -71.81 47.24
CA THR A 236 27.59 -72.21 47.68
C THR A 236 28.40 -72.44 46.41
N THR A 237 29.70 -72.19 46.49
CA THR A 237 30.61 -72.56 45.41
C THR A 237 30.88 -74.07 45.37
N ASP A 238 30.18 -74.86 46.21
CA ASP A 238 30.31 -76.31 46.31
C ASP A 238 29.70 -77.05 45.14
N VAL A 239 30.49 -77.95 44.59
CA VAL A 239 30.09 -78.86 43.52
C VAL A 239 29.99 -80.23 44.14
N ASP A 240 28.76 -80.71 44.34
CA ASP A 240 28.52 -82.07 44.81
C ASP A 240 28.90 -83.08 43.72
N LEU A 241 30.07 -83.69 43.89
CA LEU A 241 30.58 -84.75 43.03
C LEU A 241 30.33 -86.15 43.60
N SER A 242 29.55 -86.30 44.68
CA SER A 242 29.33 -87.59 45.36
C SER A 242 28.68 -88.66 44.45
N ASN A 243 27.97 -88.22 43.41
CA ASN A 243 27.35 -89.10 42.41
C ASN A 243 28.18 -89.29 41.13
N TYR A 244 29.37 -88.68 41.05
CA TYR A 244 30.29 -88.86 39.94
C TYR A 244 31.40 -89.84 40.33
N TRP A 245 31.81 -90.66 39.36
CA TRP A 245 32.89 -91.62 39.55
C TRP A 245 34.22 -90.87 39.67
N ASN A 246 35.00 -91.16 40.70
CA ASN A 246 36.38 -90.70 40.80
C ASN A 246 37.33 -91.70 40.11
N MET A 247 38.60 -91.31 39.93
CA MET A 247 39.59 -92.17 39.25
C MET A 247 39.82 -93.50 40.01
N ASP A 248 39.65 -93.50 41.33
CA ASP A 248 39.83 -94.68 42.17
C ASP A 248 38.64 -95.66 42.06
N ASP A 249 37.45 -95.16 41.68
CA ASP A 249 36.27 -95.99 41.37
C ASP A 249 36.40 -96.70 40.01
N LEU A 250 37.35 -96.28 39.16
CA LEU A 250 37.58 -96.86 37.84
C LEU A 250 38.74 -97.87 37.88
N THR A 251 38.42 -99.15 37.66
CA THR A 251 39.45 -100.17 37.43
C THR A 251 39.83 -100.23 35.96
N ALA A 252 41.10 -100.00 35.63
CA ALA A 252 41.61 -100.16 34.27
C ALA A 252 41.35 -101.59 33.75
N ILE A 253 40.79 -101.71 32.56
CA ILE A 253 40.57 -103.02 31.93
C ILE A 253 41.93 -103.64 31.59
N THR A 254 42.14 -104.90 31.96
CA THR A 254 43.38 -105.61 31.63
C THR A 254 43.32 -106.14 30.20
N ASN A 255 44.48 -106.27 29.54
CA ASN A 255 44.56 -106.89 28.21
C ASN A 255 43.89 -108.27 28.20
N LYS A 256 44.09 -109.07 29.25
CA LYS A 256 43.42 -110.36 29.43
C LYS A 256 41.89 -110.25 29.41
N ARG A 257 41.32 -109.25 30.09
CA ARG A 257 39.87 -109.04 30.12
C ARG A 257 39.33 -108.49 28.78
N ILE A 258 40.13 -107.71 28.04
CA ILE A 258 39.83 -107.33 26.66
C ILE A 258 39.75 -108.57 25.77
N ASP A 259 40.75 -109.46 25.86
CA ASP A 259 40.82 -110.69 25.07
C ASP A 259 39.62 -111.62 25.36
N GLU A 260 39.19 -111.72 26.62
CA GLU A 260 38.01 -112.49 27.05
C GLU A 260 36.68 -111.91 26.49
N ILE A 261 36.52 -110.59 26.42
CA ILE A 261 35.32 -109.95 25.83
C ILE A 261 35.29 -110.13 24.32
N CYS A 262 36.44 -110.03 23.65
CA CYS A 262 36.55 -110.14 22.19
C CYS A 262 36.41 -111.58 21.66
N THR A 263 36.47 -112.60 22.52
CA THR A 263 36.36 -114.01 22.14
C THR A 263 35.00 -114.66 22.50
N LEU A 264 34.12 -113.91 23.16
CA LEU A 264 32.72 -114.30 23.48
C LEU A 264 31.69 -113.88 22.41
N SER A 265 32.14 -113.49 21.21
CA SER A 265 31.31 -113.27 20.02
C SER A 265 31.27 -114.48 19.10
#